data_AF-A0A9X2ZBC7-F1
#
_entry.id   AF-A0A9X2ZBC7-F1
#
_cell.length_a   1.000
_cell.length_b   1.000
_cell.length_c   1.000
_cell.angle_alpha   90.00
_cell.angle_beta   90.00
_cell.angle_gamma   90.00
#
_symmetry.space_group_name_H-M   'P 1'
#
loop_
_entity.id
_entity.type
_entity.pdbx_description
1 polymer ?
#
loop_
_entity_poly.entity_id
_entity_poly.type
_entity_poly.pdbx_seq_one_letter_code
_entity_poly.pdbx_strand_id
1 'polypeptide(L)'
;MTVYASEGSTSSTAPVPDVPTDEPTIDTVTVEEEPAAAEPADPEPAAPSDAEDTIDAEVVTAVDTIPDDDKWTHETDWAYDELDYKGDLLAFRVPASNALTALYQAQGTCSDEFVMKLTNKFVQNHLSQKSIERVLERMSDPDDTEFADSGVWNDLLSRIAEIGGDRALKDAEALAAVTSGKGK
;
A
#
# COMPACT_ATOMS: atom_id res chain seq x y z
N MET A 1 20.48 -38.80 -42.79
CA MET A 1 20.32 -39.97 -41.90
C MET A 1 21.26 -39.70 -40.73
N THR A 2 20.77 -39.38 -39.54
CA THR A 2 19.93 -40.25 -38.72
C THR A 2 19.00 -39.41 -37.84
N VAL A 3 17.74 -39.82 -37.81
CA VAL A 3 16.69 -39.37 -36.91
C VAL A 3 16.81 -40.21 -35.63
N TYR A 4 16.72 -39.59 -34.46
CA TYR A 4 16.28 -40.30 -33.26
C TYR A 4 15.22 -39.45 -32.55
N ALA A 5 13.99 -39.93 -32.67
CA ALA A 5 12.85 -39.60 -31.83
C ALA A 5 12.85 -40.54 -30.62
N SER A 6 12.48 -40.01 -29.45
CA SER A 6 11.87 -40.69 -28.29
C SER A 6 11.67 -39.60 -27.23
N GLU A 7 10.49 -38.97 -27.13
CA GLU A 7 9.30 -39.47 -26.42
C GLU A 7 9.68 -40.16 -25.10
N GLY A 8 9.53 -39.40 -24.02
CA GLY A 8 9.68 -39.84 -22.64
C GLY A 8 8.69 -39.11 -21.75
N SER A 9 7.41 -39.16 -22.13
CA SER A 9 6.30 -38.83 -21.25
C SER A 9 6.35 -39.75 -20.03
N THR A 10 6.58 -39.18 -18.85
CA THR A 10 6.34 -39.86 -17.57
C THR A 10 5.09 -39.27 -16.93
N SER A 11 3.93 -39.55 -17.51
CA SER A 11 2.72 -39.73 -16.70
C SER A 11 2.88 -41.04 -15.93
N SER A 12 3.53 -40.96 -14.77
CA SER A 12 3.57 -42.06 -13.82
C SER A 12 2.34 -41.99 -12.93
N THR A 13 1.21 -42.46 -13.47
CA THR A 13 0.13 -43.02 -12.64
C THR A 13 0.68 -44.26 -11.96
N ALA A 14 0.64 -44.26 -10.63
CA ALA A 14 0.80 -45.43 -9.78
C ALA A 14 -0.27 -45.35 -8.67
N PRO A 15 -0.71 -46.51 -8.14
CA PRO A 15 -2.13 -46.87 -8.06
C PRO A 15 -2.85 -46.38 -6.81
N VAL A 16 -4.15 -46.12 -6.97
CA VAL A 16 -5.15 -46.10 -5.90
C VAL A 16 -5.14 -47.47 -5.21
N PRO A 17 -4.86 -47.56 -3.90
CA PRO A 17 -5.22 -48.76 -3.15
C PRO A 17 -6.73 -48.77 -2.94
N ASP A 18 -7.32 -49.88 -3.40
CA ASP A 18 -8.71 -50.28 -3.19
C ASP A 18 -9.06 -50.32 -1.69
N VAL A 19 -10.30 -49.94 -1.42
CA VAL A 19 -10.96 -49.76 -0.13
C VAL A 19 -11.17 -51.09 0.60
N PRO A 20 -11.03 -51.12 1.94
CA PRO A 20 -12.00 -51.82 2.77
C PRO A 20 -13.16 -50.86 3.05
N THR A 21 -14.32 -51.17 2.45
CA THR A 21 -15.63 -50.66 2.86
C THR A 21 -15.86 -51.03 4.31
N ASP A 22 -15.84 -50.04 5.19
CA ASP A 22 -16.42 -50.11 6.54
C ASP A 22 -17.49 -49.02 6.60
N GLU A 23 -18.75 -49.44 6.47
CA GLU A 23 -19.93 -48.61 6.70
C GLU A 23 -20.05 -48.32 8.20
N PRO A 24 -19.99 -47.06 8.68
CA PRO A 24 -20.61 -46.74 9.94
C PRO A 24 -22.10 -46.52 9.68
N THR A 25 -22.86 -47.57 9.97
CA THR A 25 -24.30 -47.59 10.23
C THR A 25 -24.72 -46.30 10.93
N ILE A 26 -25.57 -45.50 10.29
CA ILE A 26 -26.24 -44.38 10.95
C ILE A 26 -27.34 -44.98 11.81
N ASP A 27 -26.98 -45.41 13.01
CA ASP A 27 -27.94 -45.89 14.00
C ASP A 27 -28.76 -44.71 14.50
N THR A 28 -30.03 -44.77 14.15
CA THR A 28 -31.12 -43.92 14.63
C THR A 28 -31.21 -44.00 16.15
N VAL A 29 -30.76 -42.97 16.85
CA VAL A 29 -31.16 -42.73 18.24
C VAL A 29 -32.33 -41.75 18.23
N THR A 30 -33.51 -42.36 18.17
CA THR A 30 -34.79 -41.83 18.61
C THR A 30 -34.64 -41.27 20.03
N VAL A 31 -34.94 -39.98 20.21
CA VAL A 31 -35.24 -39.39 21.53
C VAL A 31 -36.74 -39.18 21.57
N GLU A 32 -37.42 -40.01 22.37
CA GLU A 32 -38.82 -39.90 22.77
C GLU A 32 -39.10 -38.56 23.49
N GLU A 33 -40.20 -37.90 23.08
CA GLU A 33 -41.32 -37.32 23.86
C GLU A 33 -41.10 -36.96 25.36
N GLU A 34 -41.63 -35.90 25.97
CA GLU A 34 -42.72 -34.93 25.70
C GLU A 34 -42.62 -33.80 26.81
N PRO A 35 -43.62 -32.93 27.08
CA PRO A 35 -43.70 -31.51 26.76
C PRO A 35 -43.55 -30.55 27.98
N ALA A 36 -43.48 -29.24 27.74
CA ALA A 36 -44.34 -28.22 28.37
C ALA A 36 -43.87 -26.78 28.10
N ALA A 37 -44.73 -26.05 27.39
CA ALA A 37 -45.13 -24.66 27.60
C ALA A 37 -44.11 -23.62 28.13
N ALA A 38 -43.76 -22.67 27.25
CA ALA A 38 -43.67 -21.25 27.62
C ALA A 38 -44.09 -20.40 26.40
N GLU A 39 -45.00 -19.46 26.66
CA GLU A 39 -45.75 -18.63 25.70
C GLU A 39 -44.86 -17.72 24.83
N PRO A 40 -45.26 -17.39 23.58
CA PRO A 40 -44.65 -16.31 22.82
C PRO A 40 -45.13 -14.96 23.37
N ALA A 41 -44.19 -14.17 23.93
CA ALA A 41 -44.44 -12.78 24.27
C ALA A 41 -44.56 -11.94 22.98
N ASP A 42 -45.73 -11.33 22.83
CA ASP A 42 -46.13 -10.35 21.82
C ASP A 42 -45.33 -9.04 21.99
N PRO A 43 -44.63 -8.52 20.97
CA PRO A 43 -44.15 -7.14 21.01
C PRO A 43 -45.21 -6.19 20.45
N GLU A 44 -45.80 -5.44 21.38
CA GLU A 44 -46.75 -4.33 21.17
C GLU A 44 -46.19 -3.28 20.17
N PRO A 45 -47.00 -2.74 19.25
CA PRO A 45 -46.54 -1.80 18.22
C PRO A 45 -46.34 -0.39 18.81
N ALA A 46 -45.09 0.09 18.77
CA ALA A 46 -44.76 1.47 19.10
C ALA A 46 -45.36 2.45 18.07
N ALA A 47 -46.11 3.43 18.56
CA ALA A 47 -46.72 4.51 17.77
C ALA A 47 -45.65 5.42 17.11
N PRO A 48 -45.88 5.91 15.88
CA PRO A 48 -45.03 6.93 15.29
C PRO A 48 -45.35 8.30 15.91
N SER A 49 -44.39 8.87 16.65
CA SER A 49 -44.43 10.28 17.04
C SER A 49 -43.85 11.12 15.93
N ASP A 50 -44.70 12.02 15.44
CA ASP A 50 -44.42 13.15 14.58
C ASP A 50 -43.27 14.02 15.13
N ALA A 51 -42.30 14.32 14.28
CA ALA A 51 -41.36 15.41 14.43
C ALA A 51 -40.93 15.85 13.02
N GLU A 52 -41.73 16.75 12.44
CA GLU A 52 -41.28 17.64 11.38
C GLU A 52 -40.08 18.46 11.88
N ASP A 53 -38.91 18.32 11.27
CA ASP A 53 -37.95 19.42 11.21
C ASP A 53 -37.18 19.38 9.89
N THR A 54 -37.33 20.47 9.15
CA THR A 54 -36.86 20.73 7.81
C THR A 54 -35.35 20.95 7.79
N ILE A 55 -34.58 20.08 7.12
CA ILE A 55 -33.22 20.42 6.73
C ILE A 55 -33.29 21.15 5.39
N ASP A 56 -33.40 22.48 5.47
CA ASP A 56 -33.21 23.40 4.37
C ASP A 56 -31.77 23.25 3.87
N ALA A 57 -31.60 22.73 2.65
CA ALA A 57 -30.30 22.58 2.02
C ALA A 57 -29.83 23.95 1.50
N GLU A 58 -29.30 24.78 2.40
CA GLU A 58 -28.54 25.96 2.01
C GLU A 58 -27.26 25.52 1.28
N VAL A 59 -27.20 25.91 0.01
CA VAL A 59 -26.02 25.86 -0.86
C VAL A 59 -24.92 26.71 -0.22
N VAL A 60 -23.95 26.06 0.42
CA VAL A 60 -22.69 26.70 0.78
C VAL A 60 -21.73 26.54 -0.40
N THR A 61 -21.80 27.48 -1.35
CA THR A 61 -20.66 27.78 -2.22
C THR A 61 -19.59 28.46 -1.36
N ALA A 62 -18.83 27.68 -0.60
CA ALA A 62 -17.56 28.11 -0.05
C ALA A 62 -16.47 27.69 -1.03
N VAL A 63 -16.09 28.62 -1.93
CA VAL A 63 -14.72 28.67 -2.42
C VAL A 63 -13.89 29.05 -1.20
N ASP A 64 -13.52 28.04 -0.42
CA ASP A 64 -12.59 28.22 0.68
C ASP A 64 -11.22 28.43 0.05
N THR A 65 -10.73 29.65 0.18
CA THR A 65 -9.37 30.00 -0.20
C THR A 65 -8.48 29.27 0.79
N ILE A 66 -7.83 28.20 0.35
CA ILE A 66 -6.87 27.44 1.14
C ILE A 66 -5.86 28.45 1.71
N PRO A 67 -5.75 28.60 3.05
CA PRO A 67 -4.76 29.48 3.61
C PRO A 67 -3.37 28.93 3.31
N ASP A 68 -2.68 29.59 2.38
CA ASP A 68 -1.23 29.54 2.23
C ASP A 68 -0.59 29.93 3.58
N ASP A 69 0.45 29.17 3.97
CA ASP A 69 1.45 29.52 5.00
C ASP A 69 1.16 29.19 6.48
N ASP A 70 0.37 28.15 6.79
CA ASP A 70 0.79 27.33 7.94
C ASP A 70 2.02 26.53 7.47
N LYS A 71 3.18 26.80 8.06
CA LYS A 71 4.43 26.10 7.72
C LYS A 71 4.36 24.72 8.36
N TRP A 72 3.95 23.70 7.60
CA TRP A 72 3.70 22.36 8.16
C TRP A 72 4.99 21.82 8.77
N THR A 73 5.01 21.66 10.09
CA THR A 73 6.19 21.21 10.81
C THR A 73 6.35 19.71 10.68
N HIS A 74 7.46 19.28 10.09
CA HIS A 74 7.86 17.88 10.05
C HIS A 74 8.40 17.44 11.42
N GLU A 75 8.32 16.14 11.72
CA GLU A 75 8.93 15.57 12.93
C GLU A 75 10.42 15.95 13.00
N THR A 76 10.96 16.34 14.14
CA THR A 76 12.33 16.91 14.22
C THR A 76 13.45 15.89 14.40
N ASP A 77 13.11 14.61 14.58
CA ASP A 77 14.06 13.61 15.08
C ASP A 77 14.89 12.92 13.97
N TRP A 78 14.48 13.02 12.70
CA TRP A 78 15.24 12.49 11.56
C TRP A 78 15.82 13.65 10.70
N ALA A 79 16.98 13.46 10.06
CA ALA A 79 17.58 14.50 9.22
C ALA A 79 16.93 14.49 7.82
N TYR A 80 16.20 15.56 7.45
CA TYR A 80 15.63 15.72 6.11
C TYR A 80 16.37 16.71 5.26
N ASP A 81 16.13 16.52 3.98
CA ASP A 81 16.19 17.56 3.00
C ASP A 81 14.78 17.93 2.55
N GLU A 82 14.68 19.11 1.96
CA GLU A 82 13.43 19.63 1.39
C GLU A 82 13.46 19.45 -0.13
N LEU A 83 12.35 18.99 -0.69
CA LEU A 83 12.13 18.81 -2.11
C LEU A 83 10.94 19.66 -2.54
N ASP A 84 11.16 20.60 -3.45
CA ASP A 84 10.08 21.29 -4.15
C ASP A 84 9.47 20.33 -5.20
N TYR A 85 8.22 19.96 -4.97
CA TYR A 85 7.45 19.06 -5.82
C TYR A 85 6.08 19.66 -6.11
N LYS A 86 5.87 20.12 -7.36
CA LYS A 86 4.57 20.63 -7.84
C LYS A 86 3.99 21.72 -6.91
N GLY A 87 4.85 22.62 -6.43
CA GLY A 87 4.47 23.71 -5.54
C GLY A 87 4.41 23.36 -4.05
N ASP A 88 4.56 22.08 -3.67
CA ASP A 88 4.70 21.69 -2.26
C ASP A 88 6.17 21.49 -1.87
N LEU A 89 6.54 21.95 -0.68
CA LEU A 89 7.84 21.68 -0.07
C LEU A 89 7.75 20.39 0.77
N LEU A 90 8.24 19.29 0.21
CA LEU A 90 8.18 17.97 0.85
C LEU A 90 9.47 17.67 1.61
N ALA A 91 9.36 17.32 2.89
CA ALA A 91 10.49 16.75 3.61
C ALA A 91 10.73 15.28 3.24
N PHE A 92 11.98 14.96 2.90
CA PHE A 92 12.40 13.63 2.52
C PHE A 92 13.80 13.31 3.08
N ARG A 93 14.11 12.02 3.21
CA ARG A 93 15.45 11.52 3.51
C ARG A 93 16.06 10.96 2.24
N VAL A 94 17.30 11.34 1.99
CA VAL A 94 18.05 10.83 0.84
C VAL A 94 18.25 9.31 0.96
N PRO A 95 17.75 8.53 0.00
CA PRO A 95 17.91 7.09 0.01
C PRO A 95 19.36 6.70 -0.24
N ALA A 96 19.78 5.61 0.40
CA ALA A 96 21.06 4.99 0.08
C ALA A 96 21.01 4.32 -1.31
N SER A 97 22.14 4.26 -2.01
CA SER A 97 22.24 3.68 -3.37
C SER A 97 21.72 2.24 -3.46
N ASN A 98 21.91 1.44 -2.41
CA ASN A 98 21.39 0.07 -2.34
C ASN A 98 19.86 0.02 -2.23
N ALA A 99 19.23 0.99 -1.56
CA ALA A 99 17.77 1.07 -1.43
C ALA A 99 17.12 1.38 -2.78
N LEU A 100 17.71 2.29 -3.55
CA LEU A 100 17.28 2.59 -4.93
C LEU A 100 17.43 1.37 -5.83
N THR A 101 18.61 0.73 -5.79
CA THR A 101 18.88 -0.48 -6.60
C THR A 101 17.88 -1.60 -6.30
N ALA A 102 17.58 -1.83 -5.02
CA ALA A 102 16.60 -2.84 -4.60
C ALA A 102 15.19 -2.53 -5.10
N LEU A 103 14.77 -1.26 -5.07
CA LEU A 103 13.46 -0.84 -5.56
C LEU A 103 13.32 -1.09 -7.07
N TYR A 104 14.31 -0.65 -7.87
CA TYR A 104 14.29 -0.86 -9.32
C TYR A 104 14.39 -2.34 -9.71
N GLN A 105 15.21 -3.12 -9.00
CA GLN A 105 15.32 -4.56 -9.27
C GLN A 105 14.00 -5.28 -8.97
N ALA A 106 13.32 -4.91 -7.88
CA ALA A 106 12.03 -5.51 -7.53
C ALA A 106 10.98 -5.26 -8.61
N GLN A 107 10.92 -4.06 -9.17
CA GLN A 107 9.98 -3.70 -10.25
C GLN A 107 10.13 -4.59 -11.50
N GLY A 108 11.33 -5.09 -11.80
CA GLY A 108 11.57 -5.93 -12.97
C GLY A 108 11.52 -7.44 -12.73
N THR A 109 11.56 -7.90 -11.47
CA THR A 109 11.81 -9.32 -11.15
C THR A 109 10.87 -9.93 -10.10
N CYS A 110 10.19 -9.13 -9.29
CA CYS A 110 9.33 -9.60 -8.21
C CYS A 110 7.85 -9.56 -8.61
N SER A 111 6.99 -10.15 -7.76
CA SER A 111 5.54 -10.04 -7.91
C SER A 111 5.04 -8.62 -7.61
N ASP A 112 3.94 -8.22 -8.25
CA ASP A 112 3.34 -6.90 -8.07
C ASP A 112 3.00 -6.59 -6.60
N GLU A 113 2.51 -7.61 -5.86
CA GLU A 113 2.23 -7.48 -4.43
C GLU A 113 3.50 -7.14 -3.63
N PHE A 114 4.62 -7.78 -3.95
CA PHE A 114 5.89 -7.49 -3.30
C PHE A 114 6.42 -6.10 -3.69
N VAL A 115 6.28 -5.71 -4.96
CA VAL A 115 6.66 -4.38 -5.45
C VAL A 115 5.87 -3.29 -4.72
N MET A 116 4.55 -3.45 -4.59
CA MET A 116 3.70 -2.51 -3.86
C MET A 116 4.11 -2.41 -2.38
N LYS A 117 4.33 -3.55 -1.72
CA LYS A 117 4.79 -3.57 -0.32
C LYS A 117 6.15 -2.90 -0.14
N LEU A 118 7.10 -3.17 -1.04
CA LEU A 118 8.43 -2.56 -1.01
C LEU A 118 8.37 -1.07 -1.26
N THR A 119 7.53 -0.63 -2.21
CA THR A 119 7.30 0.79 -2.52
C THR A 119 6.72 1.52 -1.32
N ASN A 120 5.69 0.95 -0.67
CA ASN A 120 5.11 1.53 0.55
C ASN A 120 6.16 1.64 1.67
N LYS A 121 6.97 0.60 1.86
CA LYS A 121 8.08 0.63 2.83
C LYS A 121 9.14 1.67 2.45
N PHE A 122 9.43 1.84 1.16
CA PHE A 122 10.37 2.85 0.70
C PHE A 122 9.85 4.25 1.03
N VAL A 123 8.60 4.55 0.68
CA VAL A 123 7.92 5.82 0.96
C VAL A 123 7.96 6.13 2.46
N GLN A 124 7.56 5.20 3.33
CA GLN A 124 7.56 5.41 4.78
C GLN A 124 8.94 5.69 5.39
N ASN A 125 10.02 5.20 4.77
CA ASN A 125 11.38 5.40 5.29
C ASN A 125 12.07 6.65 4.75
N HIS A 126 11.55 7.22 3.64
CA HIS A 126 12.20 8.30 2.92
C HIS A 126 11.35 9.55 2.80
N LEU A 127 10.06 9.52 3.14
CA LEU A 127 9.21 10.70 3.19
C LEU A 127 8.65 10.88 4.59
N SER A 128 8.48 12.14 4.98
CA SER A 128 7.86 12.45 6.26
C SER A 128 6.39 12.05 6.22
N GLN A 129 5.85 11.68 7.38
CA GLN A 129 4.43 11.37 7.49
C GLN A 129 3.57 12.55 6.99
N LYS A 130 3.97 13.78 7.27
CA LYS A 130 3.31 14.99 6.76
C LYS A 130 3.40 15.17 5.24
N SER A 131 4.55 14.84 4.66
CA SER A 131 4.74 14.85 3.20
C SER A 131 3.85 13.79 2.53
N ILE A 132 3.73 12.60 3.14
CA ILE A 132 2.87 11.52 2.65
C ILE A 132 1.40 11.94 2.72
N GLU A 133 0.95 12.49 3.86
CA GLU A 133 -0.41 13.00 4.04
C GLU A 133 -0.75 14.06 2.99
N ARG A 134 0.16 15.02 2.75
CA ARG A 134 -0.04 16.07 1.76
C ARG A 134 -0.20 15.52 0.34
N VAL A 135 0.68 14.61 -0.07
CA VAL A 135 0.61 13.99 -1.40
C VAL A 135 -0.70 13.20 -1.56
N LEU A 136 -1.11 12.44 -0.55
CA LEU A 136 -2.35 11.66 -0.59
C LEU A 136 -3.60 12.56 -0.60
N GLU A 137 -3.59 13.67 0.14
CA GLU A 137 -4.66 14.68 0.12
C GLU A 137 -4.83 15.26 -1.29
N ARG A 138 -3.74 15.72 -1.92
CA ARG A 138 -3.78 16.26 -3.28
C ARG A 138 -4.16 15.23 -4.34
N MET A 139 -3.71 13.98 -4.19
CA MET A 139 -4.13 12.88 -5.08
C MET A 139 -5.62 12.51 -4.92
N SER A 140 -6.22 12.83 -3.79
CA SER A 140 -7.65 12.58 -3.52
C SER A 140 -8.54 13.70 -4.07
N ASP A 141 -7.97 14.85 -4.39
CA ASP A 141 -8.66 15.98 -5.01
C ASP A 141 -8.78 15.76 -6.54
N PRO A 142 -10.00 15.55 -7.07
CA PRO A 142 -10.19 15.37 -8.51
C PRO A 142 -9.93 16.64 -9.35
N ASP A 143 -9.94 17.82 -8.72
CA ASP A 143 -9.71 19.10 -9.39
C ASP A 143 -8.22 19.45 -9.47
N ASP A 144 -7.36 18.76 -8.72
CA ASP A 144 -5.92 18.92 -8.79
C ASP A 144 -5.32 18.17 -9.98
N THR A 145 -5.26 18.85 -11.13
CA THR A 145 -4.70 18.29 -12.37
C THR A 145 -3.24 17.85 -12.25
N GLU A 146 -2.47 18.37 -11.28
CA GLU A 146 -1.07 17.98 -11.11
C GLU A 146 -0.94 16.66 -10.34
N PHE A 147 -1.93 16.30 -9.50
CA PHE A 147 -1.93 15.10 -8.68
C PHE A 147 -2.99 14.05 -9.09
N ALA A 148 -3.88 14.36 -10.03
CA ALA A 148 -4.89 13.45 -10.56
C ALA A 148 -4.31 12.25 -11.34
N ASP A 149 -3.07 12.34 -11.81
CA ASP A 149 -2.41 11.26 -12.55
C ASP A 149 -2.00 10.10 -11.65
N SER A 150 -2.20 8.86 -12.12
CA SER A 150 -1.78 7.65 -11.39
C SER A 150 -0.25 7.50 -11.25
N GLY A 151 0.53 8.38 -11.89
CA GLY A 151 1.99 8.35 -11.94
C GLY A 151 2.71 9.14 -10.86
N VAL A 152 1.99 9.89 -10.00
CA VAL A 152 2.58 10.81 -9.01
C VAL A 152 3.65 10.14 -8.15
N TRP A 153 3.37 8.96 -7.61
CA TRP A 153 4.34 8.24 -6.76
C TRP A 153 5.61 7.86 -7.52
N ASN A 154 5.48 7.36 -8.75
CA ASN A 154 6.65 6.98 -9.54
C ASN A 154 7.50 8.20 -9.92
N ASP A 155 6.86 9.32 -10.25
CA ASP A 155 7.53 10.59 -10.57
C ASP A 155 8.26 11.16 -9.34
N LEU A 156 7.57 11.23 -8.19
CA LEU A 156 8.16 11.67 -6.93
C LEU A 156 9.37 10.81 -6.52
N LEU A 157 9.23 9.47 -6.61
CA LEU A 157 10.32 8.55 -6.31
C LEU A 157 11.51 8.72 -7.26
N SER A 158 11.25 9.03 -8.54
CA SER A 158 12.30 9.30 -9.52
C SER A 158 13.08 10.57 -9.17
N ARG A 159 12.39 11.65 -8.76
CA ARG A 159 13.07 12.88 -8.29
C ARG A 159 13.91 12.65 -7.04
N ILE A 160 13.40 11.89 -6.08
CA ILE A 160 14.15 11.53 -4.88
C ILE A 160 15.39 10.69 -5.25
N ALA A 161 15.26 9.79 -6.21
CA ALA A 161 16.36 8.98 -6.71
C ALA A 161 17.45 9.81 -7.41
N GLU A 162 17.06 10.81 -8.22
CA GLU A 162 17.98 11.75 -8.86
C GLU A 162 18.82 12.51 -7.81
N ILE A 163 18.18 13.06 -6.79
CA ILE A 163 18.88 13.77 -5.70
C ILE A 163 19.81 12.83 -4.93
N GLY A 164 19.37 11.59 -4.69
CA GLY A 164 20.20 10.58 -4.05
C GLY A 164 21.40 10.16 -4.90
N GLY A 165 21.23 10.06 -6.21
CA GLY A 165 22.31 9.80 -7.16
C GLY A 165 23.36 10.91 -7.17
N ASP A 166 22.92 12.16 -7.25
CA ASP A 166 23.81 13.33 -7.26
C ASP A 166 24.65 13.45 -5.98
N ARG A 167 24.05 13.13 -4.82
CA ARG A 167 24.79 13.11 -3.56
C ARG A 167 25.79 11.96 -3.49
N ALA A 168 25.39 10.76 -3.93
CA ALA A 168 26.29 9.62 -3.96
C ALA A 168 27.53 9.90 -4.83
N LEU A 169 27.36 10.61 -5.96
CA LEU A 169 28.48 11.06 -6.79
C LEU A 169 29.37 12.07 -6.08
N LYS A 170 28.79 13.11 -5.46
CA LYS A 170 29.55 14.11 -4.68
C LYS A 170 30.34 13.48 -3.54
N ASP A 171 29.75 12.54 -2.82
CA ASP A 171 30.40 11.82 -1.73
C ASP A 171 31.56 10.95 -2.23
N ALA A 172 31.40 10.30 -3.40
CA ALA A 172 32.46 9.52 -4.03
C ALA A 172 33.64 10.40 -4.47
N GLU A 173 33.37 11.58 -5.05
CA GLU A 173 34.41 12.56 -5.41
C GLU A 173 35.15 13.08 -4.16
N ALA A 174 34.43 13.39 -3.09
CA ALA A 174 35.03 13.83 -1.83
C ALA A 174 35.95 12.76 -1.21
N LEU A 175 35.53 11.49 -1.24
CA LEU A 175 36.36 10.37 -0.78
C LEU A 175 37.61 10.16 -1.67
N ALA A 176 37.47 10.31 -2.98
CA ALA A 176 38.60 10.23 -3.91
C ALA A 176 39.63 11.36 -3.66
N ALA A 177 39.17 12.57 -3.35
CA ALA A 177 40.04 13.70 -3.02
C ALA A 177 40.80 13.47 -1.70
N VAL A 178 40.14 12.94 -0.66
CA VAL A 178 40.80 12.64 0.64
C VAL A 178 41.83 11.53 0.51
N THR A 179 41.51 10.47 -0.25
CA THR A 179 42.44 9.34 -0.45
C THR A 179 43.65 9.73 -1.31
N SER A 180 43.47 10.61 -2.29
CA SER A 180 44.55 11.14 -3.13
C SER A 180 45.41 12.19 -2.40
N GLY A 181 44.85 12.90 -1.42
CA GLY A 181 45.56 13.94 -0.64
C GLY A 181 46.37 13.44 0.56
N LYS A 182 46.13 12.21 1.02
CA LYS A 182 46.74 11.67 2.26
C LYS A 182 48.10 10.99 2.06
N GLY A 183 48.69 11.10 0.86
CA GLY A 183 49.97 10.49 0.49
C GLY A 183 51.14 11.47 0.36
N LYS A 184 51.31 12.41 1.31
CA LYS A 184 52.48 13.30 1.35
C LYS A 184 53.04 13.45 2.76
#